data_AF-A0A352GKB9-F1
#
_entry.id   AF-A0A352GKB9-F1
#
_cell.length_a   1.000
_cell.length_b   1.000
_cell.length_c   1.000
_cell.angle_alpha   90.00
_cell.angle_beta   90.00
_cell.angle_gamma   90.00
#
_symmetry.space_group_name_H-M   'P 1'
#
loop_
_entity.id
_entity.type
_entity.pdbx_description
1 polymer ?
#
loop_
_entity_poly.entity_id
_entity_poly.type
_entity_poly.pdbx_seq_one_letter_code
_entity_poly.pdbx_strand_id
1 'polypeptide(L)'
;MLSRREFFHLAAATAALPATALNFRSAMAKQKVMQQDLLQFDSLGQVTLLHFTDMHAQLVPIYFREPTVNLGVGEVRGLPPHITGKDFLHKYGIGPGT
;
A
#
# COMPACT_ATOMS: atom_id res chain seq x y z
N MET A 1 -9.26 -48.52 -13.31
CA MET A 1 -7.87 -48.03 -13.21
C MET A 1 -7.61 -47.20 -14.45
N LEU A 2 -7.12 -45.96 -14.30
CA LEU A 2 -6.74 -45.13 -15.46
C LEU A 2 -5.56 -45.80 -16.18
N SER A 3 -5.67 -45.98 -17.49
CA SER A 3 -4.54 -46.39 -18.32
C SER A 3 -3.50 -45.26 -18.39
N ARG A 4 -2.23 -45.61 -18.63
CA ARG A 4 -1.14 -44.62 -18.79
C ARG A 4 -1.50 -43.54 -19.83
N ARG A 5 -2.18 -43.95 -20.91
CA ARG A 5 -2.58 -43.05 -21.99
C ARG A 5 -3.67 -42.06 -21.56
N GLU A 6 -4.68 -42.54 -20.84
CA GLU A 6 -5.73 -41.67 -20.28
C GLU A 6 -5.16 -40.70 -19.24
N PHE A 7 -4.19 -41.15 -18.44
CA PHE A 7 -3.48 -40.28 -17.51
C PHE A 7 -2.74 -39.13 -18.24
N PHE A 8 -2.02 -39.42 -19.32
CA PHE A 8 -1.33 -38.39 -20.11
C PHE A 8 -2.31 -37.43 -20.80
N HIS A 9 -3.43 -37.93 -21.32
CA HIS A 9 -4.46 -37.07 -21.90
C HIS A 9 -5.12 -36.16 -20.86
N LEU A 10 -5.39 -36.68 -19.66
CA LEU A 10 -5.95 -35.91 -18.56
C LEU A 10 -4.96 -34.86 -18.04
N ALA A 11 -3.68 -35.21 -17.91
CA ALA A 11 -2.63 -34.28 -17.51
C ALA A 11 -2.43 -33.15 -18.53
N ALA A 12 -2.43 -33.47 -19.83
CA ALA A 12 -2.33 -32.47 -20.89
C ALA A 12 -3.56 -31.54 -20.94
N ALA A 13 -4.76 -32.09 -20.75
CA ALA A 13 -6.00 -31.30 -20.70
C ALA A 13 -6.07 -30.38 -19.48
N THR A 14 -5.53 -30.82 -18.33
CA THR A 14 -5.56 -30.03 -17.08
C THR A 14 -4.40 -29.05 -16.93
N ALA A 15 -3.30 -29.22 -17.66
CA ALA A 15 -2.13 -28.33 -17.62
C ALA A 15 -2.43 -26.87 -18.03
N ALA A 16 -3.47 -26.64 -18.85
CA ALA A 16 -3.89 -25.30 -19.29
C ALA A 16 -4.84 -24.59 -18.29
N LEU A 17 -5.45 -25.34 -17.36
CA LEU A 17 -6.38 -24.80 -16.37
C LEU A 17 -5.73 -23.86 -15.34
N PRO A 18 -4.54 -24.14 -14.76
CA PRO A 18 -3.95 -23.23 -13.79
C PRO A 18 -3.47 -21.91 -14.41
N ALA A 19 -3.13 -21.87 -15.70
CA ALA A 19 -2.68 -20.65 -16.37
C ALA A 19 -3.80 -19.67 -16.72
N THR A 20 -5.06 -20.15 -16.78
CA THR A 20 -6.23 -19.36 -17.21
C THR A 20 -7.25 -19.12 -16.09
N ALA A 21 -7.30 -20.02 -15.08
CA ALA A 21 -8.24 -19.90 -13.97
C ALA A 21 -7.68 -19.12 -12.77
N LEU A 22 -6.37 -19.08 -12.59
CA LEU A 22 -5.73 -18.36 -11.49
C LEU A 22 -5.22 -17.03 -11.99
N ASN A 23 -5.98 -15.98 -11.69
CA ASN A 23 -5.59 -14.60 -11.92
C ASN A 23 -4.49 -14.20 -10.93
N PHE A 24 -3.32 -14.85 -11.02
CA PHE A 24 -2.17 -14.68 -10.11
C PHE A 24 -1.76 -13.21 -9.97
N ARG A 25 -1.93 -12.42 -11.04
CA ARG A 25 -1.69 -10.97 -11.01
C ARG A 25 -2.63 -10.22 -10.06
N SER A 26 -3.92 -10.58 -10.02
CA SER A 26 -4.87 -9.94 -9.10
C SER A 26 -4.73 -10.44 -7.66
N ALA A 27 -4.22 -11.67 -7.46
CA ALA A 27 -3.88 -12.18 -6.14
C ALA A 27 -2.64 -11.49 -5.56
N MET A 28 -1.62 -11.20 -6.37
CA MET A 28 -0.41 -10.49 -5.94
C MET A 28 -0.62 -8.97 -5.77
N ALA A 29 -1.53 -8.36 -6.54
CA ALA A 29 -1.88 -6.94 -6.39
C ALA A 29 -2.70 -6.60 -5.12
N LYS A 30 -3.05 -7.61 -4.32
CA LYS A 30 -3.82 -7.48 -3.08
C LYS A 30 -2.95 -7.56 -1.82
N GLN A 31 -1.69 -7.13 -1.86
CA GLN A 31 -0.96 -6.84 -0.62
C GLN A 31 -1.57 -5.57 -0.01
N LYS A 32 -2.70 -5.75 0.67
CA LYS A 32 -3.34 -4.74 1.47
C LYS A 32 -2.47 -4.58 2.71
N VAL A 33 -1.85 -3.41 2.89
CA VAL A 33 -1.14 -3.08 4.12
C VAL A 33 -2.13 -3.19 5.29
N MET A 34 -1.85 -4.06 6.24
CA MET A 34 -2.62 -4.21 7.47
C MET A 34 -2.12 -3.21 8.51
N GLN A 35 -2.96 -2.85 9.48
CA GLN A 35 -2.53 -2.05 10.62
C GLN A 35 -1.34 -2.69 11.36
N GLN A 36 -1.32 -4.02 11.45
CA GLN A 36 -0.22 -4.75 12.07
C GLN A 36 1.11 -4.48 11.36
N ASP A 37 1.10 -4.40 10.02
CA ASP A 37 2.29 -4.12 9.22
C ASP A 37 2.83 -2.70 9.49
N LEU A 38 1.93 -1.73 9.70
CA LEU A 38 2.30 -0.33 10.01
C LEU A 38 2.86 -0.17 11.43
N LEU A 39 2.43 -1.03 12.36
CA LEU A 39 2.87 -1.00 13.77
C LEU A 39 4.04 -1.95 14.03
N GLN A 40 4.50 -2.67 13.02
CA GLN A 40 5.61 -3.62 13.14
C GLN A 40 6.95 -2.89 12.99
N PHE A 41 7.57 -2.56 14.12
CA PHE A 41 8.94 -2.02 14.17
C PHE A 41 9.67 -2.56 15.39
N ASP A 42 10.99 -2.70 15.27
CA ASP A 42 11.85 -3.04 16.39
C ASP A 42 11.98 -1.85 17.33
N SER A 43 12.13 -2.12 18.63
CA SER A 43 12.41 -1.05 19.58
C SER A 43 13.78 -0.43 19.29
N LEU A 44 13.80 0.88 19.05
CA LEU A 44 15.03 1.63 18.75
C LEU A 44 15.68 2.24 20.01
N GLY A 45 15.02 2.17 21.17
CA GLY A 45 15.50 2.83 22.38
C GLY A 45 14.69 2.52 23.63
N GLN A 46 14.82 3.38 24.64
CA GLN A 46 14.19 3.20 25.95
C GLN A 46 12.83 3.90 26.09
N VAL A 47 12.54 4.85 25.19
CA VAL A 47 11.34 5.69 25.25
C VAL A 47 10.69 5.73 23.88
N THR A 48 9.37 5.53 23.85
CA THR A 48 8.52 5.74 22.67
C THR A 48 7.63 6.94 22.90
N LEU A 49 7.82 8.00 22.12
CA LEU A 49 6.93 9.16 22.13
C LEU A 49 5.80 8.96 21.13
N LEU A 50 4.57 8.80 21.62
CA LEU A 50 3.36 8.77 20.78
C LEU A 50 2.85 10.21 20.59
N HIS A 51 3.08 10.79 19.42
CA HIS A 51 2.67 12.15 19.09
C HIS A 51 1.50 12.14 18.10
N PHE A 52 0.37 12.71 18.49
CA PHE A 52 -0.84 12.83 17.71
C PHE A 52 -1.53 14.16 18.02
N THR A 53 -1.92 14.92 17.00
CA THR A 53 -2.46 16.28 17.15
C THR A 53 -3.73 16.46 16.32
N ASP A 54 -4.44 17.57 16.56
CA ASP A 54 -5.52 18.08 15.70
C ASP A 54 -6.62 17.05 15.39
N MET A 55 -6.97 16.20 16.36
CA MET A 55 -8.00 15.19 16.17
C MET A 55 -9.41 15.76 15.96
N HIS A 56 -9.61 17.06 16.25
CA HIS A 56 -10.88 17.77 16.09
C HIS A 56 -12.11 17.02 16.62
N ALA A 57 -11.95 16.25 17.72
CA ALA A 57 -12.97 15.38 18.29
C ALA A 57 -13.67 14.45 17.27
N GLN A 58 -12.95 13.96 16.25
CA GLN A 58 -13.47 12.98 15.30
C GLN A 58 -13.63 11.61 15.98
N LEU A 59 -14.84 11.32 16.46
CA LEU A 59 -15.16 10.10 17.23
C LEU A 59 -15.44 8.88 16.34
N VAL A 60 -15.62 9.09 15.04
CA VAL A 60 -15.90 8.04 14.05
C VAL A 60 -14.97 8.21 12.84
N PRO A 61 -14.69 7.14 12.08
CA PRO A 61 -13.82 7.24 10.90
C PRO A 61 -14.37 8.20 9.84
N ILE A 62 -13.49 9.02 9.26
CA ILE A 62 -13.82 9.95 8.17
C ILE A 62 -12.83 9.83 7.01
N TYR A 63 -13.22 10.35 5.85
CA TYR A 63 -12.30 10.59 4.75
C TYR A 63 -11.75 12.01 4.86
N PHE A 64 -10.46 12.12 5.15
CA PHE A 64 -9.74 13.40 5.18
C PHE A 64 -8.78 13.48 3.99
N ARG A 65 -8.83 14.58 3.24
CA ARG A 65 -7.98 14.81 2.07
C ARG A 65 -7.07 16.00 2.34
N GLU A 66 -5.78 15.80 2.12
CA GLU A 66 -4.78 16.86 2.14
C GLU A 66 -5.06 17.96 1.10
N PRO A 67 -4.59 19.21 1.34
CA PRO A 67 -4.79 20.30 0.40
C PRO A 67 -4.16 19.98 -0.96
N THR A 68 -4.88 20.28 -2.04
CA THR A 68 -4.35 20.16 -3.40
C THR A 68 -3.23 21.18 -3.64
N VAL A 69 -3.34 22.36 -3.04
CA VAL A 69 -2.38 23.46 -3.16
C VAL A 69 -2.11 24.04 -1.77
N ASN A 70 -0.84 24.13 -1.40
CA ASN A 70 -0.37 24.86 -0.22
C ASN A 70 0.81 25.74 -0.63
N LEU A 71 0.66 27.07 -0.55
CA LEU A 71 1.63 28.02 -1.09
C LEU A 71 2.54 28.57 0.01
N GLY A 72 3.84 28.31 -0.11
CA GLY A 72 4.88 28.94 0.69
C GLY A 72 5.41 30.19 0.00
N VAL A 73 5.65 31.25 0.76
CA VAL A 73 6.13 32.55 0.27
C VAL A 73 7.48 32.87 0.90
N GLY A 74 8.36 33.55 0.15
CA GLY A 74 9.69 33.91 0.64
C GLY A 74 10.53 32.68 0.96
N GLU A 75 11.08 32.65 2.17
CA GLU A 75 12.03 31.62 2.62
C GLU A 75 11.43 30.22 2.74
N VAL A 76 10.09 30.10 2.85
CA VAL A 76 9.41 28.81 3.00
C VAL A 76 8.86 28.25 1.68
N ARG A 77 9.20 28.87 0.53
CA ARG A 77 8.77 28.40 -0.78
C ARG A 77 9.36 27.01 -1.08
N GLY A 78 8.47 26.04 -1.34
CA GLY A 78 8.88 24.67 -1.68
C GLY A 78 9.42 23.85 -0.50
N LEU A 79 9.21 24.32 0.73
CA LEU A 79 9.52 23.58 1.95
C LEU A 79 8.23 23.01 2.57
N PRO A 80 8.29 21.86 3.27
CA PRO A 80 7.17 21.43 4.12
C PRO A 80 6.75 22.56 5.08
N PRO A 81 5.43 22.80 5.28
CA PRO A 81 4.29 22.02 4.78
C PRO A 81 3.76 22.46 3.40
N HIS A 82 4.44 23.38 2.71
CA HIS A 82 4.03 23.98 1.44
C HIS A 82 4.42 23.18 0.19
N ILE A 83 4.52 21.85 0.34
CA ILE A 83 4.66 20.92 -0.78
C ILE A 83 3.50 19.94 -0.71
N THR A 84 2.81 19.73 -1.83
CA THR A 84 1.61 18.89 -1.91
C THR A 84 1.72 17.91 -3.08
N GLY A 85 0.89 16.87 -3.07
CA GLY A 85 0.78 15.92 -4.18
C GLY A 85 2.12 15.28 -4.55
N LYS A 86 2.49 15.35 -5.83
CA LYS A 86 3.68 14.68 -6.38
C LYS A 86 4.98 15.17 -5.76
N ASP A 87 5.08 16.45 -5.45
CA ASP A 87 6.30 17.04 -4.89
C ASP A 87 6.52 16.58 -3.44
N PHE A 88 5.43 16.43 -2.68
CA PHE A 88 5.47 15.80 -1.36
C PHE A 88 5.95 14.35 -1.44
N LEU A 89 5.36 13.54 -2.34
CA LEU A 89 5.75 12.14 -2.52
C LEU A 89 7.25 12.03 -2.90
N HIS A 90 7.70 12.86 -3.84
CA HIS A 90 9.11 12.89 -4.26
C HIS A 90 10.05 13.28 -3.10
N LYS A 91 9.70 14.28 -2.29
CA LYS A 91 10.53 14.75 -1.16
C LYS A 91 10.80 13.64 -0.14
N TYR A 92 9.83 12.77 0.11
CA TYR A 92 9.93 11.69 1.10
C TYR A 92 10.17 10.30 0.50
N GLY A 93 10.35 10.19 -0.82
CA GLY A 93 10.62 8.92 -1.50
C GLY A 93 9.44 7.95 -1.47
N ILE A 94 8.19 8.46 -1.46
CA ILE A 94 6.97 7.65 -1.41
C ILE A 94 6.47 7.37 -2.84
N GLY A 95 6.14 6.13 -3.15
CA GLY A 95 5.58 5.74 -4.44
C GLY A 95 4.14 6.23 -4.63
N PRO A 96 3.69 6.52 -5.86
CA PRO A 96 2.28 6.81 -6.10
C PRO A 96 1.42 5.56 -5.88
N GLY A 97 0.32 5.69 -5.12
CA GLY A 97 -0.64 4.60 -4.90
C GLY A 97 -0.17 3.50 -3.96
N THR A 98 0.90 3.74 -3.19
CA THR A 98 1.37 2.87 -2.09
C THR A 98 0.59 3.10 -0.82
#